data_AF-A0AAW6JI28-F1
#
_entry.id   AF-A0AAW6JI28-F1
#
_cell.length_a   1.000
_cell.length_b   1.000
_cell.length_c   1.000
_cell.angle_alpha   90.00
_cell.angle_beta   90.00
_cell.angle_gamma   90.00
#
_symmetry.space_group_name_H-M   'P 1'
#
loop_
_entity.id
_entity.type
_entity.pdbx_description
1 polymer ?
#
loop_
_entity_poly.entity_id
_entity_poly.type
_entity_poly.pdbx_seq_one_letter_code
_entity_poly.pdbx_strand_id
1 'polypeptide(L)'
;MLHKINLPNFEELFKKIFAFQRQVLAFACDTTTSLSAEGTIVQNEIYLKFSGDLGVWLWGKLWIHKRDDSWEQSDLQKGLVKLIKAAQANRTVSLVVLDAFEHDIQFYNCFNNPTFEFCYKTRLNVPIQEALKDLMPVFYTHLLEDGFPQAVHGDTKSFKRVDLVSEFWRVNDSLEVCPACDSPRPDRVQRPVGKGKNLRLETKIYGNLDHFFPKKKYPFLSVHYVNLVSLCLECNMTFKLEEDPVETNSIQPLVHTFLPYLNPAIDSIEVKVTRNEEGVHLPNITEKDGTSSPRIDNLNRVFKLEARWHDKLRYVIGTIRDSLSGEGRRLRRRGGELNEQDLKDILEDMFVEYRSSPKGKIHYGILQSSYLSFAIADEAEIAELLTQFTGL
;
A
#
# COMPACT_ATOMS: atom_id res chain seq x y z
N MET A 1 4.45 6.90 3.21
CA MET A 1 2.98 7.05 3.26
C MET A 1 2.61 8.06 4.32
N LEU A 2 1.45 8.70 4.21
CA LEU A 2 1.04 9.83 5.04
C LEU A 2 0.66 9.43 6.45
N HIS A 3 -0.39 8.63 6.60
CA HIS A 3 -0.99 8.33 7.91
C HIS A 3 -0.37 7.11 8.56
N LYS A 4 -0.41 7.12 9.90
CA LYS A 4 -0.02 5.97 10.70
C LYS A 4 -0.98 4.81 10.44
N ILE A 5 -0.44 3.60 10.31
CA ILE A 5 -1.23 2.37 10.29
C ILE A 5 -0.78 1.42 11.40
N ASN A 6 -1.73 0.64 11.89
CA ASN A 6 -1.49 -0.57 12.66
C ASN A 6 -1.38 -1.76 11.69
N LEU A 7 -0.42 -2.64 11.94
CA LEU A 7 -0.25 -3.85 11.15
C LEU A 7 -1.32 -4.88 11.50
N PRO A 8 -1.82 -5.66 10.52
CA PRO A 8 -2.69 -6.80 10.79
C PRO A 8 -2.05 -7.81 11.74
N ASN A 9 -2.83 -8.38 12.66
CA ASN A 9 -2.34 -9.37 13.63
C ASN A 9 -2.22 -10.78 13.00
N PHE A 10 -1.29 -10.94 12.06
CA PHE A 10 -1.06 -12.21 11.36
C PHE A 10 0.40 -12.68 11.44
N GLU A 11 1.21 -12.16 12.36
CA GLU A 11 2.64 -12.48 12.44
C GLU A 11 2.90 -14.00 12.49
N GLU A 12 2.24 -14.72 13.40
CA GLU A 12 2.38 -16.18 13.53
C GLU A 12 1.88 -16.96 12.30
N LEU A 13 0.83 -16.45 11.65
CA LEU A 13 0.30 -17.03 10.42
C LEU A 13 1.33 -16.85 9.28
N PHE A 14 1.91 -15.66 9.15
CA PHE A 14 2.91 -15.36 8.13
C PHE A 14 4.25 -16.04 8.38
N LYS A 15 4.67 -16.27 9.63
CA LYS A 15 5.84 -17.11 9.93
C LYS A 15 5.74 -18.48 9.25
N LYS A 16 4.56 -19.09 9.25
CA LYS A 16 4.30 -20.37 8.58
C LYS A 16 4.24 -20.24 7.05
N ILE A 17 3.61 -19.18 6.52
CA ILE A 17 3.64 -18.89 5.09
C ILE A 17 5.08 -18.67 4.59
N PHE A 18 5.92 -17.96 5.35
CA PHE A 18 7.33 -17.75 5.02
C PHE A 18 8.12 -19.05 5.09
N ALA A 19 7.85 -19.91 6.08
CA ALA A 19 8.45 -21.25 6.13
C ALA A 19 8.06 -22.09 4.90
N PHE A 20 6.81 -22.00 4.44
CA PHE A 20 6.37 -22.63 3.21
C PHE A 20 7.06 -22.05 1.96
N GLN A 21 7.15 -20.72 1.83
CA GLN A 21 7.91 -20.07 0.75
C GLN A 21 9.36 -20.55 0.71
N ARG A 22 10.01 -20.61 1.88
CA ARG A 22 11.37 -21.13 2.03
C ARG A 22 11.48 -22.59 1.59
N GLN A 23 10.51 -23.45 1.94
CA GLN A 23 10.49 -24.85 1.53
C GLN A 23 10.35 -24.99 0.00
N VAL A 24 9.50 -24.16 -0.62
CA VAL A 24 9.33 -24.11 -2.08
C VAL A 24 10.60 -23.62 -2.78
N LEU A 25 11.26 -22.59 -2.25
CA LEU A 25 12.54 -22.12 -2.77
C LEU A 25 13.63 -23.19 -2.63
N ALA A 26 13.70 -23.86 -1.48
CA ALA A 26 14.66 -24.93 -1.24
C ALA A 26 14.44 -26.12 -2.18
N PHE A 27 13.19 -26.49 -2.45
CA PHE A 27 12.82 -27.49 -3.45
C PHE A 27 13.30 -27.08 -4.85
N ALA A 28 13.01 -25.84 -5.25
CA ALA A 28 13.37 -25.34 -6.58
C ALA A 28 14.88 -25.14 -6.74
N CYS A 29 15.64 -24.93 -5.66
CA CYS A 29 17.09 -24.79 -5.71
C CYS A 29 17.84 -26.11 -5.47
N ASP A 30 17.14 -27.22 -5.22
CA ASP A 30 17.75 -28.53 -5.06
C ASP A 30 18.20 -29.05 -6.43
N THR A 31 19.51 -29.23 -6.60
CA THR A 31 20.11 -29.68 -7.87
C THR A 31 19.73 -31.11 -8.25
N THR A 32 19.16 -31.88 -7.32
CA THR A 32 18.69 -33.25 -7.55
C THR A 32 17.23 -33.33 -8.02
N THR A 33 16.48 -32.22 -7.93
CA THR A 33 15.09 -32.16 -8.40
C THR A 33 15.03 -32.47 -9.89
N SER A 34 14.36 -33.56 -10.23
CA SER A 34 14.26 -34.03 -11.61
C SER A 34 13.08 -33.39 -12.34
N LEU A 35 13.26 -33.13 -13.64
CA LEU A 35 12.21 -32.69 -14.55
C LEU A 35 11.86 -33.82 -15.53
N SER A 36 10.63 -33.86 -16.01
CA SER A 36 10.20 -34.77 -17.08
C SER A 36 10.92 -34.48 -18.40
N ALA A 37 10.79 -35.36 -19.39
CA ALA A 37 11.34 -35.14 -20.73
C ALA A 37 10.81 -33.86 -21.39
N GLU A 38 9.58 -33.48 -21.06
CA GLU A 38 8.90 -32.26 -21.51
C GLU A 38 9.31 -31.02 -20.69
N GLY A 39 10.23 -31.18 -19.73
CA GLY A 39 10.76 -30.11 -18.90
C GLY A 39 9.79 -29.63 -17.81
N THR A 40 8.95 -30.50 -17.28
CA THR A 40 7.97 -30.20 -16.22
C THR A 40 8.31 -30.88 -14.91
N ILE A 41 7.86 -30.32 -13.79
CA ILE A 41 7.97 -30.98 -12.48
C ILE A 41 7.05 -32.19 -12.47
N VAL A 42 7.57 -33.33 -12.03
CA VAL A 42 6.80 -34.58 -11.90
C VAL A 42 6.18 -34.69 -10.50
N GLN A 43 5.03 -35.38 -10.41
CA GLN A 43 4.24 -35.46 -9.18
C GLN A 43 5.02 -36.06 -8.00
N ASN A 44 5.82 -37.09 -8.27
CA ASN A 44 6.60 -37.75 -7.23
C ASN A 44 7.58 -36.79 -6.54
N GLU A 45 8.20 -35.86 -7.27
CA GLU A 45 9.11 -34.84 -6.70
C GLU A 45 8.38 -33.95 -5.68
N ILE A 46 7.14 -33.55 -5.99
CA ILE A 46 6.31 -32.77 -5.07
C ILE A 46 5.94 -33.60 -3.84
N TYR A 47 5.47 -34.84 -4.03
CA TYR A 47 5.00 -35.66 -2.91
C TYR A 47 6.14 -36.15 -1.99
N LEU A 48 7.36 -36.30 -2.53
CA LEU A 48 8.55 -36.58 -1.74
C LEU A 48 8.92 -35.40 -0.82
N LYS A 49 8.75 -34.16 -1.31
CA LYS A 49 9.16 -32.96 -0.57
C LYS A 49 8.06 -32.34 0.29
N PHE A 50 6.81 -32.49 -0.13
CA PHE A 50 5.62 -31.92 0.50
C PHE A 50 4.64 -33.05 0.79
N SER A 51 4.57 -33.49 2.04
CA SER A 51 3.77 -34.65 2.44
C SER A 51 2.29 -34.31 2.65
N GLY A 52 1.43 -35.32 2.48
CA GLY A 52 -0.01 -35.25 2.81
C GLY A 52 -0.76 -34.20 2.00
N ASP A 53 -1.72 -33.54 2.65
CA ASP A 53 -2.60 -32.54 2.02
C ASP A 53 -1.84 -31.37 1.38
N LEU A 54 -0.67 -31.01 1.92
CA LEU A 54 0.16 -29.95 1.37
C LEU A 54 0.68 -30.31 -0.03
N GLY A 55 1.17 -31.54 -0.21
CA GLY A 55 1.67 -32.03 -1.49
C GLY A 55 0.57 -32.11 -2.54
N VAL A 56 -0.58 -32.67 -2.17
CA VAL A 56 -1.75 -32.78 -3.07
C VAL A 56 -2.22 -31.40 -3.50
N TRP A 57 -2.34 -30.46 -2.56
CA TRP A 57 -2.73 -29.08 -2.87
C TRP A 57 -1.71 -28.38 -3.77
N LEU A 58 -0.41 -28.47 -3.43
CA LEU A 58 0.65 -27.83 -4.21
C LEU A 58 0.71 -28.39 -5.64
N TRP A 59 0.61 -29.71 -5.80
CA TRP A 59 0.54 -30.35 -7.11
C TRP A 59 -0.63 -29.82 -7.94
N GLY A 60 -1.81 -29.71 -7.33
CA GLY A 60 -2.99 -29.12 -7.98
C GLY A 60 -2.79 -27.66 -8.41
N LYS A 61 -1.92 -26.89 -7.74
CA LYS A 61 -1.58 -25.51 -8.12
C LYS A 61 -0.57 -25.39 -9.26
N LEU A 62 0.07 -26.49 -9.66
CA LEU A 62 1.01 -26.48 -10.79
C LEU A 62 0.31 -26.51 -12.15
N TRP A 63 -0.98 -26.84 -12.19
CA TRP A 63 -1.72 -27.03 -13.43
C TRP A 63 -3.01 -26.22 -13.45
N ILE A 64 -3.40 -25.75 -14.63
CA ILE A 64 -4.66 -25.03 -14.87
C ILE A 64 -5.53 -25.94 -15.74
N HIS A 65 -6.74 -26.23 -15.24
CA HIS A 65 -7.77 -26.93 -16.00
C HIS A 65 -8.54 -25.94 -16.88
N LYS A 66 -8.54 -26.16 -18.19
CA LYS A 66 -9.23 -25.32 -19.17
C LYS A 66 -10.68 -25.76 -19.37
N ARG A 67 -11.43 -24.93 -20.09
CA ARG A 67 -12.83 -25.19 -20.43
C ARG A 67 -13.02 -26.33 -21.46
N ASP A 68 -11.99 -26.63 -22.22
CA ASP A 68 -11.95 -27.72 -23.21
C ASP A 68 -11.41 -29.03 -22.60
N ASP A 69 -11.45 -29.15 -21.27
CA ASP A 69 -10.92 -30.26 -20.47
C ASP A 69 -9.42 -30.54 -20.66
N SER A 70 -8.69 -29.61 -21.29
CA SER A 70 -7.23 -29.69 -21.39
C SER A 70 -6.54 -29.10 -20.16
N TRP A 71 -5.30 -29.51 -19.94
CA TRP A 71 -4.46 -29.01 -18.86
C TRP A 71 -3.31 -28.19 -19.41
N GLU A 72 -3.02 -27.06 -18.78
CA GLU A 72 -1.82 -26.27 -19.06
C GLU A 72 -0.98 -26.01 -17.82
N GLN A 73 0.29 -25.69 -18.03
CA GLN A 73 1.19 -25.31 -16.94
C GLN A 73 0.77 -23.95 -16.37
N SER A 74 0.60 -23.90 -15.05
CA SER A 74 0.43 -22.65 -14.32
C SER A 74 1.69 -21.78 -14.35
N ASP A 75 1.56 -20.52 -13.95
CA ASP A 75 2.71 -19.64 -13.72
C ASP A 75 3.61 -20.16 -12.59
N LEU A 76 3.03 -20.86 -11.60
CA LEU A 76 3.81 -21.50 -10.54
C LEU A 76 4.76 -22.56 -11.10
N GLN A 77 4.23 -23.45 -11.96
CA GLN A 77 5.01 -24.49 -12.62
C GLN A 77 6.14 -23.90 -13.47
N LYS A 78 5.82 -22.90 -14.30
CA LYS A 78 6.81 -22.22 -15.16
C LYS A 78 7.90 -21.55 -14.33
N GLY A 79 7.52 -20.82 -13.28
CA GLY A 79 8.45 -20.13 -12.38
C GLY A 79 9.37 -21.10 -11.63
N LEU A 80 8.82 -22.20 -11.10
CA LEU A 80 9.61 -23.23 -10.43
C LEU A 80 10.58 -23.92 -11.38
N VAL A 81 10.12 -24.33 -12.57
CA VAL A 81 10.98 -24.95 -13.60
C VAL A 81 12.12 -24.00 -14.00
N LYS A 82 11.85 -22.70 -14.15
CA LYS A 82 12.88 -21.70 -14.47
C LYS A 82 13.95 -21.63 -13.38
N LEU A 83 13.54 -21.63 -12.11
CA LEU A 83 14.48 -21.63 -10.98
C LEU A 83 15.25 -22.95 -10.85
N ILE A 84 14.59 -24.10 -11.05
CA ILE A 84 15.23 -25.44 -11.05
C ILE A 84 16.34 -25.50 -12.11
N LYS A 85 16.04 -25.10 -13.34
CA LYS A 85 17.04 -25.09 -14.42
C LYS A 85 18.21 -24.16 -14.10
N ALA A 86 17.94 -22.99 -13.52
CA ALA A 86 18.99 -22.06 -13.12
C ALA A 86 19.86 -22.60 -11.97
N ALA A 87 19.25 -23.30 -11.00
CA ALA A 87 19.97 -23.95 -9.91
C ALA A 87 20.80 -25.16 -10.37
N GLN A 88 20.28 -25.98 -11.28
CA GLN A 88 21.03 -27.10 -11.89
C GLN A 88 22.27 -26.62 -12.65
N ALA A 89 22.20 -25.44 -13.27
CA ALA A 89 23.35 -24.82 -13.95
C ALA A 89 24.39 -24.22 -12.99
N ASN A 90 24.05 -23.98 -11.72
CA ASN A 90 24.95 -23.37 -10.75
C ASN A 90 24.72 -23.90 -9.32
N ARG A 91 25.63 -24.78 -8.88
CA ARG A 91 25.52 -25.52 -7.61
C ARG A 91 25.52 -24.66 -6.34
N THR A 92 25.97 -23.40 -6.39
CA THR A 92 25.96 -22.51 -5.20
C THR A 92 24.67 -21.72 -5.05
N VAL A 93 23.72 -21.84 -5.99
CA VAL A 93 22.47 -21.05 -6.02
C VAL A 93 21.61 -21.25 -4.77
N SER A 94 21.51 -22.47 -4.27
CA SER A 94 20.57 -22.81 -3.20
C SER A 94 20.82 -22.02 -1.91
N LEU A 95 22.05 -22.05 -1.40
CA LEU A 95 22.42 -21.32 -0.18
C LEU A 95 22.21 -19.81 -0.38
N VAL A 96 22.68 -19.26 -1.50
CA VAL A 96 22.60 -17.81 -1.74
C VAL A 96 21.15 -17.33 -1.88
N VAL A 97 20.26 -18.11 -2.52
CA VAL A 97 18.83 -17.75 -2.66
C VAL A 97 18.12 -17.81 -1.31
N LEU A 98 18.35 -18.85 -0.52
CA LEU A 98 17.71 -19.00 0.80
C LEU A 98 18.21 -17.94 1.78
N ASP A 99 19.51 -17.67 1.82
CA ASP A 99 20.09 -16.60 2.65
C ASP A 99 19.55 -15.23 2.25
N ALA A 100 19.43 -14.97 0.94
CA ALA A 100 18.86 -13.71 0.43
C ALA A 100 17.37 -13.57 0.79
N PHE A 101 16.59 -14.65 0.71
CA PHE A 101 15.19 -14.67 1.13
C PHE A 101 15.05 -14.37 2.63
N GLU A 102 15.80 -15.10 3.47
CA GLU A 102 15.76 -14.95 4.93
C GLU A 102 16.21 -13.55 5.37
N HIS A 103 17.22 -12.97 4.71
CA HIS A 103 17.66 -11.60 4.96
C HIS A 103 16.60 -10.58 4.57
N ASP A 104 16.05 -10.67 3.35
CA ASP A 104 15.16 -9.65 2.79
C ASP A 104 13.81 -9.58 3.52
N ILE A 105 13.26 -10.72 3.97
CA ILE A 105 12.00 -10.72 4.74
C ILE A 105 12.15 -10.05 6.11
N GLN A 106 13.37 -9.80 6.59
CA GLN A 106 13.60 -9.08 7.86
C GLN A 106 13.81 -7.57 7.68
N PHE A 107 13.58 -7.02 6.48
CA PHE A 107 13.88 -5.60 6.17
C PHE A 107 13.31 -4.60 7.18
N TYR A 108 12.12 -4.88 7.74
CA TYR A 108 11.42 -3.97 8.64
C TYR A 108 12.12 -3.84 10.00
N ASN A 109 12.91 -4.84 10.40
CA ASN A 109 13.77 -4.78 11.59
C ASN A 109 15.06 -3.97 11.33
N CYS A 110 15.38 -3.71 10.07
CA CYS A 110 16.60 -3.04 9.62
C CYS A 110 16.33 -1.62 9.10
N PHE A 111 15.18 -1.03 9.39
CA PHE A 111 14.77 0.25 8.80
C PHE A 111 15.77 1.39 9.04
N ASN A 112 16.34 1.46 10.25
CA ASN A 112 17.35 2.46 10.63
C ASN A 112 18.78 2.01 10.33
N ASN A 113 18.98 0.85 9.70
CA ASN A 113 20.32 0.37 9.36
C ASN A 113 20.77 1.00 8.04
N PRO A 114 21.77 1.90 8.04
CA PRO A 114 22.21 2.59 6.84
C PRO A 114 22.91 1.67 5.83
N THR A 115 23.36 0.48 6.26
CA THR A 115 24.04 -0.49 5.39
C THR A 115 23.13 -1.63 4.96
N PHE A 116 21.82 -1.55 5.24
CA PHE A 116 20.89 -2.57 4.78
C PHE A 116 20.68 -2.46 3.28
N GLU A 117 20.90 -3.58 2.60
CA GLU A 117 20.58 -3.75 1.18
C GLU A 117 19.74 -5.01 1.02
N PHE A 118 18.85 -4.98 0.02
CA PHE A 118 18.10 -6.15 -0.38
C PHE A 118 19.02 -7.11 -1.15
N CYS A 119 19.30 -8.27 -0.55
CA CYS A 119 20.17 -9.30 -1.08
C CYS A 119 19.65 -9.84 -2.42
N TYR A 120 18.34 -9.82 -2.65
CA TYR A 120 17.77 -10.11 -3.98
C TYR A 120 18.45 -9.27 -5.08
N LYS A 121 18.62 -7.96 -4.85
CA LYS A 121 19.17 -7.03 -5.83
C LYS A 121 20.70 -7.08 -5.90
N THR A 122 21.38 -7.25 -4.76
CA THR A 122 22.84 -7.05 -4.66
C THR A 122 23.67 -8.32 -4.68
N ARG A 123 23.09 -9.47 -4.30
CA ARG A 123 23.82 -10.75 -4.18
C ARG A 123 23.43 -11.81 -5.22
N LEU A 124 22.23 -11.73 -5.79
CA LEU A 124 21.76 -12.70 -6.78
C LEU A 124 22.18 -12.29 -8.19
N ASN A 125 22.58 -13.26 -9.01
CA ASN A 125 22.87 -13.02 -10.42
C ASN A 125 21.57 -12.86 -11.25
N VAL A 126 21.69 -12.26 -12.44
CA VAL A 126 20.54 -11.94 -13.30
C VAL A 126 19.66 -13.15 -13.64
N PRO A 127 20.18 -14.34 -14.02
CA PRO A 127 19.34 -15.51 -14.27
C PRO A 127 18.45 -15.91 -13.09
N ILE A 128 18.99 -15.86 -11.87
CA ILE A 128 18.26 -16.17 -10.64
C ILE A 128 17.26 -15.06 -10.30
N GLN A 129 17.65 -13.80 -10.45
CA GLN A 129 16.75 -12.66 -10.25
C GLN A 129 15.51 -12.76 -11.15
N GLU A 130 15.70 -13.06 -12.43
CA GLU A 130 14.60 -13.21 -13.39
C GLU A 130 13.76 -14.47 -13.12
N ALA A 131 14.35 -15.55 -12.60
CA ALA A 131 13.57 -16.72 -12.18
C ALA A 131 12.65 -16.40 -10.99
N LEU A 132 13.18 -15.71 -9.98
CA LEU A 132 12.44 -15.34 -8.77
C LEU A 132 11.40 -14.23 -9.02
N LYS A 133 11.68 -13.31 -9.94
CA LYS A 133 10.75 -12.26 -10.39
C LYS A 133 9.49 -12.83 -11.02
N ASP A 134 9.60 -13.97 -11.70
CA ASP A 134 8.44 -14.68 -12.26
C ASP A 134 7.75 -15.53 -11.19
N LEU A 135 8.53 -16.22 -10.36
CA LEU A 135 8.02 -17.17 -9.36
C LEU A 135 7.34 -16.49 -8.16
N MET A 136 8.01 -15.56 -7.48
CA MET A 136 7.52 -15.11 -6.19
C MET A 136 6.22 -14.30 -6.24
N PRO A 137 5.94 -13.49 -7.28
CA PRO A 137 4.63 -12.83 -7.41
C PRO A 137 3.44 -13.80 -7.49
N VAL A 138 3.65 -15.05 -7.92
CA VAL A 138 2.61 -16.10 -7.96
C VAL A 138 2.05 -16.40 -6.57
N PHE A 139 2.88 -16.32 -5.53
CA PHE A 139 2.40 -16.48 -4.14
C PHE A 139 1.32 -15.46 -3.80
N TYR A 140 1.38 -14.26 -4.37
CA TYR A 140 0.36 -13.25 -4.17
C TYR A 140 -0.82 -13.42 -5.13
N THR A 141 -0.55 -13.50 -6.45
CA THR A 141 -1.60 -13.43 -7.47
C THR A 141 -2.44 -14.70 -7.60
N HIS A 142 -1.88 -15.84 -7.22
CA HIS A 142 -2.53 -17.15 -7.39
C HIS A 142 -2.73 -17.84 -6.05
N LEU A 143 -1.69 -17.91 -5.19
CA LEU A 143 -1.82 -18.68 -3.94
C LEU A 143 -2.59 -17.93 -2.85
N LEU A 144 -2.24 -16.67 -2.56
CA LEU A 144 -2.95 -15.85 -1.58
C LEU A 144 -4.32 -15.38 -2.09
N GLU A 145 -4.47 -15.18 -3.40
CA GLU A 145 -5.78 -14.83 -3.99
C GLU A 145 -6.78 -15.98 -3.85
N ASP A 146 -6.37 -17.19 -4.22
CA ASP A 146 -7.22 -18.39 -4.13
C ASP A 146 -7.41 -18.84 -2.67
N GLY A 147 -6.35 -18.71 -1.89
CA GLY A 147 -6.27 -18.99 -0.46
C GLY A 147 -5.25 -20.06 -0.11
N PHE A 148 -4.40 -19.76 0.88
CA PHE A 148 -3.56 -20.76 1.51
C PHE A 148 -4.43 -21.71 2.35
N PRO A 149 -4.18 -23.04 2.33
CA PRO A 149 -4.93 -24.01 3.11
C PRO A 149 -4.36 -24.18 4.52
N GLN A 150 -5.11 -24.86 5.39
CA GLN A 150 -4.66 -25.27 6.72
C GLN A 150 -3.29 -25.96 6.70
N ALA A 151 -3.00 -26.77 5.67
CA ALA A 151 -1.71 -27.45 5.57
C ALA A 151 -0.50 -26.49 5.43
N VAL A 152 -0.71 -25.24 5.01
CA VAL A 152 0.34 -24.21 4.90
C VAL A 152 0.50 -23.41 6.19
N HIS A 153 -0.59 -23.03 6.84
CA HIS A 153 -0.54 -22.06 7.95
C HIS A 153 -1.19 -22.54 9.27
N GLY A 154 -1.77 -23.73 9.28
CA GLY A 154 -2.32 -24.41 10.45
C GLY A 154 -3.67 -23.90 10.96
N ASP A 155 -4.28 -22.89 10.35
CA ASP A 155 -5.62 -22.44 10.70
C ASP A 155 -6.68 -23.23 9.90
N THR A 156 -7.81 -23.50 10.54
CA THR A 156 -8.94 -24.29 10.05
C THR A 156 -9.59 -23.74 8.78
N LYS A 157 -9.49 -22.42 8.56
CA LYS A 157 -10.04 -21.76 7.38
C LYS A 157 -8.92 -21.40 6.42
N SER A 158 -9.21 -21.45 5.12
CA SER A 158 -8.28 -20.96 4.12
C SER A 158 -8.07 -19.45 4.28
N PHE A 159 -6.80 -19.03 4.23
CA PHE A 159 -6.40 -17.64 4.36
C PHE A 159 -6.17 -16.97 3.00
N LYS A 160 -6.91 -15.88 2.74
CA LYS A 160 -6.98 -15.20 1.45
C LYS A 160 -6.57 -13.74 1.55
N ARG A 161 -6.32 -13.13 0.38
CA ARG A 161 -6.09 -11.68 0.26
C ARG A 161 -7.22 -10.83 0.89
N VAL A 162 -8.47 -11.27 0.78
CA VAL A 162 -9.61 -10.54 1.36
C VAL A 162 -9.58 -10.52 2.89
N ASP A 163 -8.99 -11.53 3.53
CA ASP A 163 -8.84 -11.59 4.98
C ASP A 163 -7.84 -10.55 5.47
N LEU A 164 -6.74 -10.36 4.73
CA LEU A 164 -5.78 -9.27 4.97
C LEU A 164 -6.43 -7.88 4.85
N VAL A 165 -7.19 -7.64 3.79
CA VAL A 165 -7.88 -6.34 3.59
C VAL A 165 -8.85 -6.09 4.74
N SER A 166 -9.64 -7.11 5.10
CA SER A 166 -10.64 -7.00 6.16
C SER A 166 -9.99 -6.72 7.52
N GLU A 167 -8.92 -7.45 7.85
CA GLU A 167 -8.19 -7.25 9.09
C GLU A 167 -7.49 -5.90 9.13
N PHE A 168 -6.87 -5.47 8.02
CA PHE A 168 -6.23 -4.16 7.91
C PHE A 168 -7.20 -3.05 8.33
N TRP A 169 -8.39 -3.01 7.75
CA TRP A 169 -9.37 -1.97 8.08
C TRP A 169 -10.04 -2.18 9.44
N ARG A 170 -10.04 -3.41 9.97
CA ARG A 170 -10.50 -3.68 11.34
C ARG A 170 -9.53 -3.11 12.39
N VAL A 171 -8.22 -3.28 12.21
CA VAL A 171 -7.20 -2.76 13.15
C VAL A 171 -6.88 -1.28 12.93
N ASN A 172 -7.34 -0.72 11.81
CA ASN A 172 -7.28 0.70 11.46
C ASN A 172 -8.69 1.31 11.36
N ASP A 173 -9.62 0.87 12.20
CA ASP A 173 -11.02 1.30 12.18
C ASP A 173 -11.20 2.82 12.39
N SER A 174 -10.24 3.43 13.09
CA SER A 174 -10.18 4.86 13.30
C SER A 174 -9.84 5.65 12.04
N LEU A 175 -9.29 5.02 11.00
CA LEU A 175 -8.89 5.69 9.77
C LEU A 175 -10.07 5.78 8.80
N GLU A 176 -10.49 7.01 8.49
CA GLU A 176 -11.57 7.31 7.52
C GLU A 176 -11.02 7.74 6.16
N VAL A 177 -9.69 7.83 6.03
CA VAL A 177 -8.99 8.21 4.80
C VAL A 177 -8.08 7.09 4.27
N CYS A 178 -7.65 7.22 3.03
CA CYS A 178 -6.54 6.45 2.48
C CYS A 178 -5.23 6.86 3.19
N PRO A 179 -4.46 5.90 3.74
CA PRO A 179 -3.24 6.22 4.47
C PRO A 179 -2.13 6.79 3.60
N ALA A 180 -2.24 6.69 2.27
CA ALA A 180 -1.26 7.24 1.35
C ALA A 180 -1.54 8.69 0.92
N CYS A 181 -2.81 9.11 0.79
CA CYS A 181 -3.14 10.39 0.11
C CYS A 181 -4.19 11.26 0.78
N ASP A 182 -4.71 10.89 1.96
CA ASP A 182 -5.71 11.65 2.71
C ASP A 182 -7.11 11.78 2.05
N SER A 183 -7.30 11.16 0.88
CA SER A 183 -8.61 10.99 0.24
C SER A 183 -9.52 10.04 1.04
N PRO A 184 -10.84 9.98 0.79
CA PRO A 184 -11.72 9.03 1.46
C PRO A 184 -11.21 7.58 1.43
N ARG A 185 -11.43 6.82 2.50
CA ARG A 185 -11.12 5.39 2.54
C ARG A 185 -11.97 4.61 1.51
N PRO A 186 -11.54 3.41 1.10
CA PRO A 186 -12.32 2.56 0.19
C PRO A 186 -13.71 2.22 0.75
N ASP A 187 -14.68 2.07 -0.17
CA ASP A 187 -16.06 1.77 0.20
C ASP A 187 -16.19 0.47 1.00
N ARG A 188 -17.03 0.54 2.03
CA ARG A 188 -17.42 -0.58 2.89
C ARG A 188 -18.89 -0.92 2.63
N VAL A 189 -19.13 -2.05 1.99
CA VAL A 189 -20.48 -2.49 1.60
C VAL A 189 -20.86 -3.75 2.38
N GLN A 190 -22.02 -3.73 3.04
CA GLN A 190 -22.61 -4.96 3.56
C GLN A 190 -23.32 -5.69 2.43
N ARG A 191 -22.91 -6.93 2.16
CA ARG A 191 -23.50 -7.77 1.11
C ARG A 191 -24.08 -9.06 1.70
N PRO A 192 -25.21 -9.55 1.19
CA PRO A 192 -25.69 -10.88 1.51
C PRO A 192 -24.74 -11.95 0.94
N VAL A 193 -24.37 -12.92 1.78
CA VAL A 193 -23.59 -14.10 1.42
C VAL A 193 -24.33 -15.33 1.91
N GLY A 194 -24.37 -16.38 1.08
CA GLY A 194 -25.16 -17.58 1.34
C GLY A 194 -26.57 -17.52 0.73
N LYS A 195 -27.37 -18.56 0.99
CA LYS A 195 -28.75 -18.69 0.50
C LYS A 195 -29.64 -19.31 1.59
N GLY A 196 -30.94 -19.00 1.56
CA GLY A 196 -31.93 -19.58 2.47
C GLY A 196 -31.61 -19.29 3.93
N LYS A 197 -31.67 -20.33 4.79
CA LYS A 197 -31.38 -20.20 6.23
C LYS A 197 -29.92 -19.84 6.57
N ASN A 198 -29.02 -19.90 5.58
CA ASN A 198 -27.60 -19.55 5.73
C ASN A 198 -27.26 -18.15 5.19
N LEU A 199 -28.28 -17.33 4.88
CA LEU A 199 -28.08 -15.94 4.47
C LEU A 199 -27.49 -15.14 5.63
N ARG A 200 -26.33 -14.52 5.42
CA ARG A 200 -25.70 -13.61 6.37
C ARG A 200 -25.20 -12.35 5.67
N LEU A 201 -25.09 -11.25 6.41
CA LEU A 201 -24.44 -10.05 5.90
C LEU A 201 -22.94 -10.14 6.17
N GLU A 202 -22.14 -9.94 5.13
CA GLU A 202 -20.69 -9.85 5.20
C GLU A 202 -20.27 -8.44 4.78
N THR A 203 -19.35 -7.85 5.52
CA THR A 203 -18.72 -6.60 5.12
C THR A 203 -17.69 -6.90 4.03
N LYS A 204 -17.85 -6.29 2.85
CA LYS A 204 -16.82 -6.23 1.82
C LYS A 204 -16.22 -4.84 1.78
N ILE A 205 -14.90 -4.76 1.78
CA ILE A 205 -14.17 -3.50 1.61
C ILE A 205 -13.52 -3.52 0.22
N TYR A 206 -13.77 -2.48 -0.58
CA TYR A 206 -13.26 -2.37 -1.96
C TYR A 206 -11.84 -1.77 -2.03
N GLY A 207 -11.07 -1.95 -0.96
CA GLY A 207 -9.65 -1.59 -0.91
C GLY A 207 -8.80 -2.65 -1.61
N ASN A 208 -7.70 -2.22 -2.20
CA ASN A 208 -6.69 -3.13 -2.74
C ASN A 208 -5.45 -3.09 -1.84
N LEU A 209 -4.77 -4.24 -1.70
CA LEU A 209 -3.45 -4.27 -1.10
C LEU A 209 -2.43 -3.77 -2.11
N ASP A 210 -1.82 -2.64 -1.78
CA ASP A 210 -0.60 -2.14 -2.40
C ASP A 210 0.61 -2.87 -1.84
N HIS A 211 1.58 -3.14 -2.71
CA HIS A 211 2.91 -3.61 -2.34
C HIS A 211 3.80 -2.39 -2.14
N PHE A 212 4.05 -1.95 -0.90
CA PHE A 212 4.85 -0.76 -0.62
C PHE A 212 6.17 -0.80 -1.41
N PHE A 213 6.91 -1.90 -1.29
CA PHE A 213 7.97 -2.34 -2.19
C PHE A 213 7.37 -3.18 -3.33
N PRO A 214 7.45 -2.74 -4.60
CA PRO A 214 6.83 -3.42 -5.73
C PRO A 214 7.26 -4.89 -5.86
N LYS A 215 6.30 -5.81 -5.95
CA LYS A 215 6.55 -7.27 -5.99
C LYS A 215 7.47 -7.73 -7.14
N LYS A 216 7.56 -6.99 -8.25
CA LYS A 216 8.48 -7.32 -9.35
C LYS A 216 9.93 -6.89 -9.08
N LYS A 217 10.12 -5.85 -8.26
CA LYS A 217 11.44 -5.32 -7.86
C LYS A 217 11.95 -5.98 -6.58
N TYR A 218 11.04 -6.46 -5.74
CA TYR A 218 11.29 -7.11 -4.46
C TYR A 218 10.44 -8.39 -4.33
N PRO A 219 10.73 -9.42 -5.15
CA PRO A 219 9.91 -10.63 -5.23
C PRO A 219 9.73 -11.36 -3.90
N PHE A 220 10.75 -11.40 -3.05
CA PHE A 220 10.64 -12.02 -1.73
C PHE A 220 9.59 -11.36 -0.83
N LEU A 221 9.22 -10.10 -1.09
CA LEU A 221 8.22 -9.36 -0.33
C LEU A 221 6.81 -9.45 -0.90
N SER A 222 6.57 -10.30 -1.92
CA SER A 222 5.29 -10.37 -2.65
C SER A 222 4.07 -10.67 -1.79
N VAL A 223 4.23 -11.42 -0.70
CA VAL A 223 3.18 -11.71 0.28
C VAL A 223 3.52 -11.21 1.68
N HIS A 224 4.60 -10.45 1.84
CA HIS A 224 5.05 -10.04 3.16
C HIS A 224 4.05 -9.07 3.80
N TYR A 225 3.50 -9.40 4.97
CA TYR A 225 2.39 -8.63 5.55
C TYR A 225 2.72 -7.16 5.86
N VAL A 226 3.93 -6.84 6.33
CA VAL A 226 4.39 -5.43 6.46
C VAL A 226 4.68 -4.72 5.13
N ASN A 227 4.70 -5.45 4.00
CA ASN A 227 4.81 -4.87 2.67
C ASN A 227 3.42 -4.63 2.03
N LEU A 228 2.35 -5.17 2.62
CA LEU A 228 1.00 -5.11 2.07
C LEU A 228 0.14 -4.08 2.84
N VAL A 229 -0.24 -3.00 2.17
CA VAL A 229 -1.03 -1.90 2.78
C VAL A 229 -2.32 -1.71 1.99
N SER A 230 -3.47 -1.65 2.66
CA SER A 230 -4.71 -1.37 1.93
C SER A 230 -4.82 0.11 1.57
N LEU A 231 -4.90 0.40 0.27
CA LEU A 231 -5.01 1.76 -0.27
C LEU A 231 -6.29 1.94 -1.11
N CYS A 232 -6.62 3.20 -1.41
CA CYS A 232 -7.63 3.52 -2.41
C CYS A 232 -7.17 3.10 -3.82
N LEU A 233 -8.13 2.89 -4.72
CA LEU A 233 -7.88 2.43 -6.09
C LEU A 233 -6.94 3.36 -6.85
N GLU A 234 -7.16 4.68 -6.74
CA GLU A 234 -6.31 5.68 -7.39
C GLU A 234 -4.83 5.52 -6.98
N CYS A 235 -4.55 5.42 -5.68
CA CYS A 235 -3.17 5.30 -5.20
C CYS A 235 -2.51 4.04 -5.77
N ASN A 236 -3.17 2.89 -5.64
CA ASN A 236 -2.57 1.61 -6.00
C ASN A 236 -2.51 1.40 -7.54
N MET A 237 -3.58 1.74 -8.26
CA MET A 237 -3.78 1.36 -9.66
C MET A 237 -3.49 2.47 -10.68
N THR A 238 -3.26 3.71 -10.24
CA THR A 238 -3.04 4.84 -11.16
C THR A 238 -1.73 5.56 -10.86
N PHE A 239 -1.48 5.90 -9.60
CA PHE A 239 -0.36 6.78 -9.25
C PHE A 239 0.91 6.02 -8.88
N LYS A 240 0.84 5.11 -7.90
CA LYS A 240 2.02 4.40 -7.42
C LYS A 240 2.49 3.32 -8.39
N LEU A 241 1.58 2.46 -8.86
CA LEU A 241 1.93 1.35 -9.77
C LEU A 241 3.15 0.54 -9.26
N GLU A 242 4.23 0.51 -10.04
CA GLU A 242 5.49 -0.17 -9.72
C GLU A 242 6.62 0.80 -9.31
N GLU A 243 6.27 2.04 -8.93
CA GLU A 243 7.22 3.00 -8.40
C GLU A 243 7.93 2.44 -7.16
N ASP A 244 9.26 2.50 -7.18
CA ASP A 244 10.08 2.00 -6.09
C ASP A 244 10.15 3.09 -5.01
N PRO A 245 9.75 2.83 -3.76
CA PRO A 245 9.90 3.80 -2.68
C PRO A 245 11.36 4.07 -2.34
N VAL A 246 12.26 3.15 -2.70
CA VAL A 246 13.69 3.31 -2.51
C VAL A 246 14.30 4.02 -3.71
N GLU A 247 15.10 5.03 -3.42
CA GLU A 247 15.99 5.62 -4.39
C GLU A 247 17.22 4.71 -4.59
N THR A 248 17.35 4.10 -5.77
CA THR A 248 18.41 3.10 -6.05
C THR A 248 19.82 3.66 -6.05
N ASN A 249 19.97 4.99 -6.15
CA ASN A 249 21.27 5.66 -6.16
C ASN A 249 21.66 6.24 -4.79
N SER A 250 20.86 5.99 -3.74
CA SER A 250 21.11 6.48 -2.39
C SER A 250 21.98 5.51 -1.58
N ILE A 251 22.89 6.05 -0.77
CA ILE A 251 23.72 5.31 0.19
C ILE A 251 22.87 4.82 1.38
N GLN A 252 21.74 5.46 1.69
CA GLN A 252 20.83 5.09 2.80
C GLN A 252 19.39 4.88 2.29
N PRO A 253 19.16 3.83 1.49
CA PRO A 253 17.96 3.69 0.68
C PRO A 253 16.65 3.66 1.48
N LEU A 254 16.62 2.93 2.60
CA LEU A 254 15.41 2.78 3.43
C LEU A 254 15.12 4.01 4.28
N VAL A 255 16.16 4.68 4.78
CA VAL A 255 16.02 5.89 5.61
C VAL A 255 15.32 7.00 4.83
N HIS A 256 15.43 7.04 3.51
CA HIS A 256 14.74 8.03 2.66
C HIS A 256 13.29 7.65 2.35
N THR A 257 12.66 6.76 3.14
CA THR A 257 11.26 6.36 2.95
C THR A 257 10.40 6.61 4.19
N PHE A 258 9.09 6.85 3.98
CA PHE A 258 8.10 6.89 5.07
C PHE A 258 7.34 5.57 5.11
N LEU A 259 7.69 4.68 6.05
CA LEU A 259 6.94 3.46 6.34
C LEU A 259 5.77 3.80 7.28
N PRO A 260 4.51 3.55 6.87
CA PRO A 260 3.34 4.04 7.60
C PRO A 260 3.20 3.48 9.03
N TYR A 261 3.83 2.36 9.36
CA TYR A 261 3.77 1.74 10.69
C TYR A 261 4.98 2.09 11.59
N LEU A 262 6.05 2.67 11.05
CA LEU A 262 7.25 3.07 11.82
C LEU A 262 7.41 4.59 11.88
N ASN A 263 7.34 5.26 10.73
CA ASN A 263 7.56 6.69 10.55
C ASN A 263 6.55 7.25 9.53
N PRO A 264 5.30 7.50 9.93
CA PRO A 264 4.30 8.08 9.05
C PRO A 264 4.67 9.53 8.70
N ALA A 265 4.47 9.95 7.45
CA ALA A 265 4.90 11.27 6.99
C ALA A 265 4.19 12.41 7.73
N ILE A 266 2.92 12.24 8.10
CA ILE A 266 2.09 13.27 8.75
C ILE A 266 2.66 13.75 10.10
N ASP A 267 3.60 13.04 10.69
CA ASP A 267 4.27 13.44 11.93
C ASP A 267 5.51 14.31 11.67
N SER A 268 6.05 14.31 10.45
CA SER A 268 7.31 14.98 10.08
C SER A 268 7.13 16.10 9.06
N ILE A 269 6.09 16.06 8.23
CA ILE A 269 5.87 17.04 7.16
C ILE A 269 4.92 18.17 7.59
N GLU A 270 4.97 19.24 6.82
CA GLU A 270 4.00 20.33 6.75
C GLU A 270 3.54 20.48 5.29
N VAL A 271 2.26 20.79 5.09
CA VAL A 271 1.71 21.12 3.77
C VAL A 271 1.40 22.61 3.76
N LYS A 272 1.90 23.31 2.75
CA LYS A 272 1.70 24.76 2.60
C LYS A 272 0.97 25.03 1.30
N VAL A 273 -0.11 25.79 1.37
CA VAL A 273 -0.77 26.32 0.19
C VAL A 273 -0.18 27.69 -0.11
N THR A 274 0.20 27.90 -1.36
CA THR A 274 0.64 29.20 -1.89
C THR A 274 -0.20 29.56 -3.11
N ARG A 275 -0.27 30.84 -3.46
CA ARG A 275 -0.90 31.31 -4.70
C ARG A 275 0.19 31.82 -5.65
N ASN A 276 0.22 31.34 -6.88
CA ASN A 276 1.18 31.81 -7.89
C ASN A 276 0.73 33.14 -8.53
N GLU A 277 1.56 33.70 -9.42
CA GLU A 277 1.27 34.96 -10.13
C GLU A 277 0.00 34.93 -10.99
N GLU A 278 -0.43 33.74 -11.41
CA GLU A 278 -1.66 33.51 -12.18
C GLU A 278 -2.90 33.33 -11.28
N GLY A 279 -2.75 33.48 -9.97
CA GLY A 279 -3.84 33.31 -8.99
C GLY A 279 -4.17 31.85 -8.67
N VAL A 280 -3.33 30.89 -9.08
CA VAL A 280 -3.55 29.46 -8.88
C VAL A 280 -3.00 29.01 -7.54
N HIS A 281 -3.83 28.32 -6.74
CA HIS A 281 -3.40 27.71 -5.49
C HIS A 281 -2.62 26.41 -5.71
N LEU A 282 -1.46 26.30 -5.05
CA LEU A 282 -0.53 25.19 -5.16
C LEU A 282 -0.20 24.65 -3.76
N PRO A 283 -0.45 23.36 -3.48
CA PRO A 283 0.00 22.71 -2.26
C PRO A 283 1.43 22.20 -2.44
N ASN A 284 2.29 22.50 -1.47
CA ASN A 284 3.67 22.03 -1.41
C ASN A 284 3.92 21.28 -0.10
N ILE A 285 4.68 20.20 -0.16
CA ILE A 285 5.06 19.38 0.99
C ILE A 285 6.47 19.76 1.41
N THR A 286 6.64 20.10 2.68
CA THR A 286 7.93 20.48 3.27
C THR A 286 8.14 19.75 4.58
N GLU A 287 9.38 19.68 5.05
CA GLU A 287 9.67 19.39 6.45
C GLU A 287 9.10 20.53 7.32
N LYS A 288 8.92 20.31 8.62
CA LYS A 288 8.38 21.33 9.53
C LYS A 288 9.23 22.60 9.65
N ASP A 289 10.49 22.56 9.27
CA ASP A 289 11.36 23.73 9.21
C ASP A 289 11.28 24.46 7.84
N GLY A 290 10.43 23.98 6.93
CA GLY A 290 10.22 24.54 5.59
C GLY A 290 11.19 24.02 4.53
N THR A 291 12.12 23.12 4.86
CA THR A 291 13.03 22.53 3.87
C THR A 291 12.41 21.35 3.11
N SER A 292 12.98 20.95 1.97
CA SER A 292 12.68 19.64 1.38
C SER A 292 13.73 18.61 1.80
N SER A 293 13.34 17.35 1.86
CA SER A 293 14.24 16.23 2.11
C SER A 293 14.07 15.14 1.05
N PRO A 294 15.08 14.28 0.84
CA PRO A 294 14.96 13.12 -0.05
C PRO A 294 13.77 12.21 0.31
N ARG A 295 13.36 12.21 1.58
CA ARG A 295 12.22 11.43 2.05
C ARG A 295 10.89 12.00 1.56
N ILE A 296 10.75 13.33 1.54
CA ILE A 296 9.60 14.03 0.97
C ILE A 296 9.58 13.87 -0.55
N ASP A 297 10.72 14.05 -1.20
CA ASP A 297 10.84 13.88 -2.65
C ASP A 297 10.43 12.46 -3.08
N ASN A 298 10.86 11.44 -2.35
CA ASN A 298 10.43 10.05 -2.59
C ASN A 298 8.94 9.83 -2.33
N LEU A 299 8.38 10.42 -1.27
CA LEU A 299 6.94 10.35 -1.00
C LEU A 299 6.14 10.92 -2.17
N ASN A 300 6.53 12.12 -2.62
CA ASN A 300 5.85 12.82 -3.70
C ASN A 300 6.07 12.14 -5.05
N ARG A 301 7.26 11.60 -5.33
CA ARG A 301 7.52 10.80 -6.55
C ARG A 301 6.63 9.57 -6.62
N VAL A 302 6.53 8.82 -5.52
CA VAL A 302 5.76 7.56 -5.50
C VAL A 302 4.25 7.80 -5.56
N PHE A 303 3.72 8.78 -4.83
CA PHE A 303 2.26 8.96 -4.71
C PHE A 303 1.71 10.16 -5.48
N LYS A 304 2.59 10.99 -6.06
CA LYS A 304 2.29 12.21 -6.82
C LYS A 304 1.37 13.15 -6.04
N LEU A 305 1.65 13.32 -4.75
CA LEU A 305 0.74 13.97 -3.81
C LEU A 305 0.50 15.43 -4.16
N GLU A 306 1.53 16.22 -4.40
CA GLU A 306 1.38 17.65 -4.72
C GLU A 306 0.57 17.85 -6.00
N ALA A 307 0.89 17.11 -7.06
CA ALA A 307 0.15 17.16 -8.33
C ALA A 307 -1.33 16.78 -8.14
N ARG A 308 -1.61 15.72 -7.39
CA ARG A 308 -2.99 15.28 -7.11
C ARG A 308 -3.73 16.26 -6.21
N TRP A 309 -3.05 16.77 -5.20
CA TRP A 309 -3.61 17.71 -4.26
C TRP A 309 -3.85 19.06 -4.91
N HIS A 310 -3.04 19.49 -5.88
CA HIS A 310 -3.36 20.65 -6.70
C HIS A 310 -4.74 20.52 -7.35
N ASP A 311 -5.04 19.37 -7.96
CA ASP A 311 -6.36 19.13 -8.56
C ASP A 311 -7.49 19.07 -7.50
N LYS A 312 -7.23 18.48 -6.34
CA LYS A 312 -8.22 18.37 -5.24
C LYS A 312 -8.40 19.67 -4.47
N LEU A 313 -7.42 20.57 -4.49
CA LEU A 313 -7.46 21.83 -3.74
C LEU A 313 -8.59 22.71 -4.24
N ARG A 314 -8.88 22.73 -5.54
CA ARG A 314 -10.05 23.44 -6.09
C ARG A 314 -11.37 22.97 -5.46
N TYR A 315 -11.53 21.66 -5.26
CA TYR A 315 -12.71 21.10 -4.60
C TYR A 315 -12.78 21.48 -3.11
N VAL A 316 -11.65 21.45 -2.42
CA VAL A 316 -11.54 21.87 -1.00
C VAL A 316 -11.92 23.34 -0.84
N ILE A 317 -11.36 24.21 -1.67
CA ILE A 317 -11.65 25.65 -1.66
C ILE A 317 -13.14 25.90 -1.93
N GLY A 318 -13.72 25.22 -2.93
CA GLY A 318 -15.15 25.33 -3.22
C GLY A 318 -16.03 24.95 -2.02
N THR A 319 -15.69 23.85 -1.33
CA THR A 319 -16.44 23.39 -0.14
C THR A 319 -16.37 24.39 1.01
N ILE A 320 -15.20 25.03 1.20
CA ILE A 320 -15.02 26.07 2.22
C ILE A 320 -15.84 27.31 1.85
N ARG A 321 -15.77 27.76 0.59
CA ARG A 321 -16.56 28.91 0.09
C ARG A 321 -18.07 28.71 0.24
N ASP A 322 -18.55 27.50 -0.04
CA ASP A 322 -19.97 27.14 0.16
C ASP A 322 -20.38 27.20 1.64
N SER A 323 -19.49 26.75 2.53
CA SER A 323 -19.69 26.80 3.99
C SER A 323 -19.73 28.25 4.48
N LEU A 324 -18.77 29.08 4.05
CA LEU A 324 -18.72 30.52 4.37
C LEU A 324 -19.98 31.25 3.89
N SER A 325 -20.41 30.99 2.66
CA SER A 325 -21.67 31.53 2.13
C SER A 325 -22.88 31.11 2.99
N GLY A 326 -22.84 29.89 3.53
CA GLY A 326 -23.82 29.39 4.51
C GLY A 326 -23.83 30.20 5.81
N GLU A 327 -22.66 30.45 6.39
CA GLU A 327 -22.50 31.21 7.62
C GLU A 327 -22.87 32.69 7.44
N GLY A 328 -22.45 33.34 6.35
CA GLY A 328 -22.83 34.72 6.05
C GLY A 328 -24.35 34.89 5.95
N ARG A 329 -25.05 33.93 5.33
CA ARG A 329 -26.53 33.90 5.32
C ARG A 329 -27.13 33.74 6.71
N ARG A 330 -26.52 32.92 7.58
CA ARG A 330 -26.99 32.69 8.96
C ARG A 330 -26.82 33.95 9.81
N LEU A 331 -25.67 34.60 9.74
CA LEU A 331 -25.38 35.84 10.45
C LEU A 331 -26.31 36.98 10.03
N ARG A 332 -26.51 37.17 8.72
CA ARG A 332 -27.45 38.17 8.20
C ARG A 332 -28.88 37.96 8.71
N ARG A 333 -29.35 36.72 8.76
CA ARG A 333 -30.69 36.39 9.30
C ARG A 333 -30.83 36.70 10.80
N ARG A 334 -29.73 36.70 11.54
CA ARG A 334 -29.68 37.05 12.97
C ARG A 334 -29.50 38.56 13.19
N GLY A 335 -29.45 39.36 12.12
CA GLY A 335 -29.19 40.80 12.18
C GLY A 335 -27.74 41.15 12.49
N GLY A 336 -26.80 40.20 12.33
CA GLY A 336 -25.37 40.46 12.47
C GLY A 336 -24.83 41.27 11.28
N GLU A 337 -23.80 42.06 11.55
CA GLU A 337 -23.00 42.67 10.48
C GLU A 337 -22.14 41.59 9.79
N LEU A 338 -21.76 41.84 8.55
CA LEU A 338 -20.85 40.98 7.80
C LEU A 338 -19.60 41.79 7.51
N ASN A 339 -18.61 41.71 8.38
CA ASN A 339 -17.34 42.40 8.21
C ASN A 339 -16.16 41.40 8.11
N GLU A 340 -14.97 41.94 7.88
CA GLU A 340 -13.74 41.16 7.75
C GLU A 340 -13.39 40.39 9.02
N GLN A 341 -13.66 40.96 10.20
CA GLN A 341 -13.37 40.30 11.48
C GLN A 341 -14.25 39.07 11.67
N ASP A 342 -15.56 39.17 11.38
CA ASP A 342 -16.46 38.01 11.45
C ASP A 342 -16.02 36.88 10.51
N LEU A 343 -15.54 37.23 9.31
CA LEU A 343 -14.99 36.26 8.37
C LEU A 343 -13.73 35.59 8.94
N LYS A 344 -12.78 36.37 9.46
CA LYS A 344 -11.54 35.86 10.05
C LYS A 344 -11.82 34.93 11.23
N ASP A 345 -12.73 35.30 12.12
CA ASP A 345 -13.14 34.47 13.26
C ASP A 345 -13.70 33.12 12.79
N ILE A 346 -14.56 33.11 11.76
CA ILE A 346 -15.10 31.86 11.18
C ILE A 346 -13.98 31.01 10.54
N LEU A 347 -13.07 31.63 9.79
CA LEU A 347 -11.95 30.92 9.17
C LEU A 347 -11.01 30.31 10.22
N GLU A 348 -10.74 31.03 11.30
CA GLU A 348 -9.95 30.57 12.44
C GLU A 348 -10.65 29.40 13.16
N ASP A 349 -11.95 29.49 13.41
CA ASP A 349 -12.74 28.40 13.99
C ASP A 349 -12.67 27.13 13.12
N MET A 350 -12.89 27.27 11.81
CA MET A 350 -12.74 26.17 10.85
C MET A 350 -11.32 25.61 10.86
N PHE A 351 -10.29 26.47 10.89
CA PHE A 351 -8.90 26.04 10.92
C PHE A 351 -8.60 25.23 12.19
N VAL A 352 -9.03 25.71 13.35
CA VAL A 352 -8.89 25.01 14.63
C VAL A 352 -9.61 23.68 14.60
N GLU A 353 -10.83 23.60 14.07
CA GLU A 353 -11.58 22.35 13.91
C GLU A 353 -10.80 21.31 13.10
N TYR A 354 -10.34 21.66 11.89
CA TYR A 354 -9.59 20.73 11.05
C TYR A 354 -8.22 20.38 11.64
N ARG A 355 -7.53 21.35 12.25
CA ARG A 355 -6.17 21.16 12.78
C ARG A 355 -6.14 20.33 14.06
N SER A 356 -7.17 20.46 14.89
CA SER A 356 -7.33 19.71 16.16
C SER A 356 -7.99 18.34 15.96
N SER A 357 -8.66 18.13 14.84
CA SER A 357 -9.27 16.84 14.50
C SER A 357 -8.23 15.72 14.47
N PRO A 358 -8.57 14.51 14.96
CA PRO A 358 -7.64 13.40 14.93
C PRO A 358 -7.20 13.09 13.49
N LYS A 359 -5.89 12.86 13.33
CA LYS A 359 -5.28 12.58 12.03
C LYS A 359 -5.99 11.43 11.31
N GLY A 360 -6.35 11.66 10.05
CA GLY A 360 -6.99 10.67 9.19
C GLY A 360 -8.48 10.44 9.43
N LYS A 361 -9.15 11.34 10.18
CA LYS A 361 -10.62 11.34 10.36
C LYS A 361 -11.37 12.14 9.32
N ILE A 362 -10.75 13.20 8.81
CA ILE A 362 -11.39 14.13 7.87
C ILE A 362 -10.75 13.97 6.51
N HIS A 363 -11.59 13.75 5.50
CA HIS A 363 -11.14 13.67 4.11
C HIS A 363 -10.51 14.98 3.69
N TYR A 364 -9.26 14.93 3.21
CA TYR A 364 -8.48 16.11 2.84
C TYR A 364 -8.29 17.12 3.99
N GLY A 365 -8.36 16.68 5.25
CA GLY A 365 -8.16 17.53 6.43
C GLY A 365 -6.81 18.26 6.41
N ILE A 366 -5.79 17.63 5.81
CA ILE A 366 -4.48 18.26 5.62
C ILE A 366 -4.61 19.46 4.66
N LEU A 367 -5.28 19.31 3.52
CA LEU A 367 -5.45 20.41 2.56
C LEU A 367 -6.38 21.50 3.08
N GLN A 368 -7.45 21.11 3.79
CA GLN A 368 -8.39 22.06 4.39
C GLN A 368 -7.68 22.97 5.40
N SER A 369 -6.95 22.40 6.36
CA SER A 369 -6.19 23.19 7.33
C SER A 369 -5.08 24.02 6.68
N SER A 370 -4.40 23.49 5.66
CA SER A 370 -3.35 24.22 4.95
C SER A 370 -3.88 25.42 4.16
N TYR A 371 -5.02 25.27 3.48
CA TYR A 371 -5.66 26.38 2.76
C TYR A 371 -6.22 27.43 3.71
N LEU A 372 -6.86 27.02 4.81
CA LEU A 372 -7.37 27.98 5.80
C LEU A 372 -6.24 28.80 6.42
N SER A 373 -5.12 28.16 6.76
CA SER A 373 -3.93 28.87 7.25
C SER A 373 -3.41 29.87 6.21
N PHE A 374 -3.41 29.52 4.93
CA PHE A 374 -3.06 30.45 3.85
C PHE A 374 -4.05 31.61 3.74
N ALA A 375 -5.35 31.31 3.72
CA ALA A 375 -6.42 32.30 3.55
C ALA A 375 -6.46 33.31 4.69
N ILE A 376 -6.21 32.90 5.93
CA ILE A 376 -6.15 33.81 7.10
C ILE A 376 -4.98 34.78 7.00
N ALA A 377 -3.85 34.34 6.42
CA ALA A 377 -2.61 35.10 6.34
C ALA A 377 -2.50 35.98 5.08
N ASP A 378 -3.37 35.79 4.08
CA ASP A 378 -3.29 36.45 2.77
C ASP A 378 -4.41 37.48 2.60
N GLU A 379 -4.06 38.78 2.57
CA GLU A 379 -5.04 39.88 2.47
C GLU A 379 -5.88 39.84 1.19
N ALA A 380 -5.29 39.39 0.08
CA ALA A 380 -6.00 39.29 -1.20
C ALA A 380 -7.03 38.14 -1.16
N GLU A 381 -6.69 37.00 -0.57
CA GLU A 381 -7.62 35.89 -0.36
C GLU A 381 -8.77 36.31 0.57
N ILE A 382 -8.47 37.02 1.67
CA ILE A 382 -9.51 37.56 2.57
C ILE A 382 -10.48 38.47 1.81
N ALA A 383 -9.99 39.39 0.98
CA ALA A 383 -10.85 40.28 0.21
C ALA A 383 -11.78 39.52 -0.76
N GLU A 384 -11.26 38.49 -1.44
CA GLU A 384 -12.07 37.62 -2.31
C GLU A 384 -13.14 36.84 -1.53
N LEU A 385 -12.77 36.27 -0.38
CA LEU A 385 -13.68 35.51 0.47
C LEU A 385 -14.73 36.41 1.11
N LEU A 386 -14.39 37.65 1.48
CA LEU A 386 -15.32 38.62 2.05
C LEU A 386 -16.43 38.99 1.05
N THR A 387 -16.07 39.16 -0.23
CA THR A 387 -17.05 39.41 -1.29
C THR A 387 -18.09 38.27 -1.36
N GLN A 388 -17.63 37.02 -1.29
CA GLN A 388 -18.52 35.85 -1.29
C GLN A 388 -19.34 35.73 0.01
N PHE A 389 -18.72 35.94 1.17
CA PHE A 389 -19.34 35.89 2.49
C PHE A 389 -20.46 36.93 2.63
N THR A 390 -20.24 38.13 2.08
CA THR A 390 -21.23 39.21 2.03
C THR A 390 -22.24 39.05 0.89
N GLY A 391 -22.01 38.13 -0.05
CA GLY A 391 -22.87 37.92 -1.22
C GLY A 391 -22.99 39.15 -2.11
N LEU A 392 -21.93 39.95 -2.19
CA LEU A 392 -21.78 41.13 -3.06
C LEU A 392 -21.21 40.77 -4.42
#